data_AF-A0A380H9U6-F1
#
_entry.id   AF-A0A380H9U6-F1
#
_cell.length_a   1.000
_cell.length_b   1.000
_cell.length_c   1.000
_cell.angle_alpha   90.00
_cell.angle_beta   90.00
_cell.angle_gamma   90.00
#
_symmetry.space_group_name_H-M   'P 1'
#
loop_
_entity.id
_entity.type
_entity.pdbx_description
1 polymer ?
#
loop_
_entity_poly.entity_id
_entity_poly.type
_entity_poly.pdbx_seq_one_letter_code
_entity_poly.pdbx_strand_id
1 'polypeptide(L)'
;MLLKTPHDLNRIYYHSFRLFNTWHSQYSLVQYLLGLNNQLKPTYEKAHLILGTLKSNNMKQLTYALYTSRNNNLSEELKSVIKTLIKYLPYITNTIQYTHLTNGPTQGITNKIKLIKRVS
;
A
#
# COMPACT_ATOMS: atom_id res chain seq x y z
N MET A 1 -7.50 10.38 3.88
CA MET A 1 -6.65 11.20 2.99
C MET A 1 -5.28 10.59 2.80
N LEU A 2 -4.58 10.20 3.89
CA LEU A 2 -3.28 9.53 3.82
C LEU A 2 -3.28 8.12 3.18
N LEU A 3 -4.44 7.50 2.97
CA LEU A 3 -4.55 6.21 2.27
C LEU A 3 -4.88 6.36 0.78
N LYS A 4 -5.15 7.59 0.32
CA LYS A 4 -5.39 7.87 -1.09
C LYS A 4 -4.05 7.93 -1.80
N THR A 5 -3.99 7.49 -3.05
CA THR A 5 -2.76 7.70 -3.82
C THR A 5 -2.53 9.20 -4.00
N PRO A 6 -1.27 9.66 -4.15
CA PRO A 6 -0.97 11.07 -4.34
C PRO A 6 -1.70 11.73 -5.53
N HIS A 7 -2.09 10.93 -6.53
CA HIS A 7 -2.83 11.38 -7.72
C HIS A 7 -4.33 11.59 -7.42
N ASP A 8 -4.89 10.88 -6.43
CA ASP A 8 -6.30 10.97 -6.04
C ASP A 8 -6.58 12.11 -5.03
N LEU A 9 -5.53 12.81 -4.60
CA LEU A 9 -5.64 13.94 -3.68
C LEU A 9 -6.08 15.19 -4.43
N ASN A 10 -7.19 15.77 -3.98
CA ASN A 10 -7.66 17.04 -4.52
C ASN A 10 -6.63 18.16 -4.24
N ARG A 11 -6.19 18.82 -5.33
CA ARG A 11 -5.21 19.92 -5.30
C ARG A 11 -5.85 21.31 -5.44
N ILE A 12 -7.03 21.37 -6.03
CA ILE A 12 -7.66 22.62 -6.50
C ILE A 12 -8.59 23.18 -5.44
N TYR A 13 -9.40 22.33 -4.82
CA TYR A 13 -10.44 22.79 -3.91
C TYR A 13 -9.89 22.92 -2.49
N TYR A 14 -9.83 24.16 -2.01
CA TYR A 14 -9.47 24.51 -0.65
C TYR A 14 -10.72 24.63 0.20
N HIS A 15 -10.67 24.10 1.42
CA HIS A 15 -11.72 24.30 2.41
C HIS A 15 -11.12 24.26 3.82
N SER A 16 -11.94 24.63 4.82
CA SER A 16 -11.54 24.52 6.21
C SER A 16 -11.51 23.05 6.65
N PHE A 17 -10.50 22.71 7.44
CA PHE A 17 -10.37 21.41 8.10
C PHE A 17 -10.43 21.59 9.60
N ARG A 18 -11.12 20.69 10.31
CA ARG A 18 -11.12 20.70 11.77
C ARG A 18 -9.68 20.58 12.28
N LEU A 19 -9.32 21.39 13.29
CA LEU A 19 -7.96 21.50 13.87
C LEU A 19 -6.94 22.27 13.01
N PHE A 20 -7.37 22.91 11.92
CA PHE A 20 -6.53 23.79 11.10
C PHE A 20 -7.16 25.17 11.02
N ASN A 21 -6.39 26.20 11.37
CA ASN A 21 -6.85 27.59 11.34
C ASN A 21 -6.78 28.21 9.94
N THR A 22 -6.21 27.49 8.98
CA THR A 22 -6.02 27.91 7.59
C THR A 22 -6.77 26.98 6.63
N TRP A 23 -7.08 27.49 5.45
CA TRP A 23 -7.70 26.70 4.39
C TRP A 23 -6.66 25.79 3.75
N HIS A 24 -7.03 24.54 3.49
CA HIS A 24 -6.15 23.57 2.85
C HIS A 24 -6.88 22.84 1.73
N SER A 25 -6.16 22.46 0.69
CA SER A 25 -6.55 21.36 -0.19
C SER A 25 -6.13 20.02 0.44
N GLN A 26 -6.75 18.92 0.02
CA GLN A 26 -6.38 17.58 0.51
C GLN A 26 -4.89 17.29 0.30
N TYR A 27 -4.35 17.70 -0.85
CA TYR A 27 -2.93 17.57 -1.14
C TYR A 27 -2.06 18.39 -0.18
N SER A 28 -2.37 19.69 0.00
CA SER A 28 -1.57 20.55 0.89
C SER A 28 -1.58 20.07 2.33
N LEU A 29 -2.73 19.56 2.81
CA LEU A 29 -2.88 19.00 4.14
C LEU A 29 -2.02 17.74 4.31
N VAL A 30 -2.05 16.83 3.34
CA VAL A 30 -1.20 15.63 3.35
C VAL A 30 0.28 16.03 3.33
N GLN A 31 0.70 16.98 2.49
CA GLN A 31 2.09 17.44 2.48
C GLN A 31 2.52 18.01 3.83
N TYR A 32 1.66 18.80 4.48
CA TYR A 32 1.90 19.30 5.82
C TYR A 32 2.09 18.16 6.83
N LEU A 33 1.18 17.19 6.87
CA LEU A 33 1.25 16.05 7.80
C LEU A 33 2.50 15.19 7.57
N LEU A 34 2.88 14.97 6.30
CA LEU A 34 4.10 14.25 5.96
C LEU A 34 5.36 15.02 6.37
N GLY A 35 5.30 16.35 6.43
CA GLY A 35 6.39 17.21 6.90
C GLY A 35 6.62 17.16 8.41
N LEU A 36 5.68 16.64 9.20
CA LEU A 36 5.79 16.58 10.67
C LEU A 36 6.83 15.55 11.16
N ASN A 37 7.16 14.56 10.32
CA ASN A 37 8.11 13.51 10.69
C ASN A 37 8.97 13.13 9.48
N ASN A 38 10.29 13.17 9.67
CA ASN A 38 11.29 12.93 8.63
C ASN A 38 11.29 11.50 8.07
N GLN A 39 10.76 10.53 8.81
CA GLN A 39 10.61 9.12 8.43
C GLN A 39 9.24 8.85 7.80
N LEU A 40 8.21 9.65 8.13
CA LEU A 40 6.85 9.45 7.64
C LEU A 40 6.74 9.68 6.14
N LYS A 41 7.30 10.78 5.61
CA LYS A 41 7.30 11.06 4.17
C LYS A 41 7.93 9.95 3.33
N PRO A 42 9.19 9.52 3.56
CA PRO A 42 9.78 8.45 2.76
C PRO A 42 9.04 7.11 2.94
N THR A 43 8.51 6.82 4.13
CA THR A 43 7.66 5.65 4.37
C THR A 43 6.39 5.70 3.52
N TYR A 44 5.69 6.82 3.53
CA TYR A 44 4.45 7.03 2.77
C TYR A 44 4.68 6.87 1.27
N GLU A 45 5.71 7.54 0.74
CA GLU A 45 6.03 7.52 -0.69
C GLU A 45 6.41 6.10 -1.14
N LYS A 46 7.24 5.41 -0.34
CA LYS A 46 7.68 4.06 -0.70
C LYS A 46 6.56 3.02 -0.58
N ALA A 47 5.71 3.12 0.44
CA ALA A 47 4.55 2.25 0.57
C ALA A 47 3.61 2.39 -0.64
N HIS A 48 3.32 3.62 -1.07
CA HIS A 48 2.49 3.88 -2.25
C HIS A 48 3.13 3.41 -3.55
N LEU A 49 4.46 3.55 -3.70
CA LEU A 49 5.19 3.00 -4.84
C LEU A 49 5.03 1.48 -4.93
N ILE A 50 5.31 0.77 -3.83
CA ILE A 50 5.20 -0.70 -3.77
C ILE A 50 3.75 -1.12 -4.09
N LEU A 51 2.76 -0.49 -3.46
CA LEU A 51 1.34 -0.78 -3.71
C LEU A 51 0.96 -0.54 -5.18
N GLY A 52 1.45 0.54 -5.78
CA GLY A 52 1.23 0.86 -7.19
C GLY A 52 1.80 -0.21 -8.12
N THR A 53 3.02 -0.68 -7.85
CA THR A 53 3.67 -1.74 -8.64
C THR A 53 2.97 -3.10 -8.51
N LEU A 54 2.43 -3.41 -7.33
CA LEU A 54 1.61 -4.61 -7.12
C LEU A 54 0.29 -4.51 -7.90
N LYS A 55 -0.40 -3.37 -7.85
CA LYS A 55 -1.66 -3.17 -8.58
C LYS A 55 -1.50 -3.23 -10.09
N SER A 56 -0.38 -2.76 -10.62
CA SER A 56 -0.08 -2.80 -12.04
C SER A 56 0.53 -4.12 -12.50
N ASN A 57 0.71 -5.10 -11.60
CA ASN A 57 1.39 -6.37 -11.86
C ASN A 57 2.78 -6.19 -12.51
N ASN A 58 3.45 -5.07 -12.26
CA ASN A 58 4.74 -4.76 -12.87
C ASN A 58 5.88 -5.34 -12.03
N MET A 59 6.22 -6.60 -12.31
CA MET A 59 7.21 -7.34 -11.52
C MET A 59 8.59 -6.66 -11.51
N LYS A 60 9.03 -6.09 -12.64
CA LYS A 60 10.32 -5.39 -12.74
C LYS A 60 10.39 -4.16 -11.84
N GLN A 61 9.32 -3.35 -11.83
CA GLN A 61 9.25 -2.18 -10.95
C GLN A 61 9.09 -2.57 -9.48
N LEU A 62 8.35 -3.65 -9.19
CA LEU A 62 8.20 -4.16 -7.83
C LEU A 62 9.54 -4.60 -7.26
N THR A 63 10.32 -5.41 -7.99
CA THR A 63 11.65 -5.84 -7.52
C THR A 63 12.57 -4.66 -7.29
N TYR A 64 12.65 -3.73 -8.24
CA TYR A 64 13.42 -2.51 -8.09
C TYR A 64 12.99 -1.70 -6.86
N ALA A 65 11.69 -1.49 -6.66
CA ALA A 65 11.16 -0.77 -5.51
C ALA A 65 11.52 -1.46 -4.18
N LEU A 66 11.41 -2.79 -4.09
CA LEU A 66 11.73 -3.54 -2.87
C LEU A 66 13.22 -3.50 -2.53
N TYR A 67 14.11 -3.72 -3.50
CA TYR A 67 15.56 -3.76 -3.24
C TYR A 67 16.16 -2.37 -2.99
N THR A 68 15.68 -1.33 -3.67
CA THR A 68 16.10 0.08 -3.40
C THR A 68 15.55 0.63 -2.09
N SER A 69 14.61 -0.06 -1.45
CA SER A 69 14.03 0.37 -0.17
C SER A 69 14.94 0.13 1.03
N ARG A 70 15.94 -0.74 0.90
CA ARG A 70 16.76 -1.23 2.02
C ARG A 70 17.61 -0.15 2.69
N ASN A 71 17.94 0.91 1.97
CA ASN A 71 18.82 1.99 2.44
C ASN A 71 18.06 3.27 2.84
N ASN A 72 16.73 3.28 2.78
CA ASN A 72 15.93 4.46 3.11
C ASN A 72 15.61 4.52 4.60
N ASN A 73 15.44 5.73 5.12
CA ASN A 73 14.90 5.98 6.46
C ASN A 73 13.40 5.67 6.50
N LEU A 74 13.04 4.38 6.55
CA LEU A 74 11.66 3.89 6.59
C LEU A 74 11.27 3.45 7.99
N SER A 75 9.96 3.42 8.28
CA SER A 75 9.40 2.77 9.47
C SER A 75 9.81 1.30 9.56
N GLU A 76 9.97 0.79 10.78
CA GLU A 76 10.32 -0.61 11.02
C GLU A 76 9.22 -1.56 10.53
N GLU A 77 7.97 -1.12 10.61
CA GLU A 77 6.80 -1.82 10.09
C GLU A 77 6.92 -2.00 8.57
N LEU A 78 7.23 -0.94 7.82
CA LEU A 78 7.37 -1.04 6.36
C LEU A 78 8.60 -1.89 5.98
N LYS A 79 9.71 -1.80 6.73
CA LYS A 79 10.87 -2.68 6.52
C LYS A 79 10.52 -4.15 6.69
N SER A 80 9.72 -4.49 7.71
CA SER A 80 9.24 -5.85 7.94
C SER A 80 8.35 -6.35 6.78
N VAL A 81 7.45 -5.49 6.28
CA VAL A 81 6.63 -5.78 5.11
C VAL A 81 7.51 -6.02 3.87
N ILE A 82 8.49 -5.16 3.60
CA ILE A 82 9.42 -5.31 2.47
C ILE A 82 10.19 -6.63 2.57
N LYS A 83 10.72 -6.97 3.75
CA LYS A 83 11.43 -8.25 3.98
C LYS A 83 10.54 -9.44 3.66
N THR A 84 9.27 -9.37 4.05
CA THR A 84 8.27 -10.40 3.76
C THR A 84 7.98 -10.49 2.26
N LEU A 85 7.78 -9.35 1.59
CA LEU A 85 7.54 -9.31 0.14
C LEU A 85 8.74 -9.86 -0.65
N ILE A 86 9.97 -9.57 -0.24
CA ILE A 86 11.18 -10.15 -0.83
C ILE A 86 11.24 -11.66 -0.61
N LYS A 87 10.93 -12.14 0.60
CA LYS A 87 10.90 -13.58 0.92
C LYS A 87 9.91 -14.34 0.02
N TYR A 88 8.74 -13.76 -0.23
CA TYR A 88 7.68 -14.40 -1.02
C TYR A 88 7.63 -13.97 -2.49
N LEU A 89 8.66 -13.24 -2.96
CA LEU A 89 8.74 -12.71 -4.31
C LEU A 89 8.55 -13.75 -5.43
N PRO A 90 9.09 -15.00 -5.32
CA PRO A 90 8.83 -16.03 -6.33
C PRO A 90 7.35 -16.39 -6.44
N TYR A 91 6.64 -16.47 -5.32
CA TYR A 91 5.20 -16.77 -5.32
C TYR A 91 4.38 -15.61 -5.87
N ILE A 92 4.74 -14.37 -5.53
CA ILE A 92 4.13 -13.18 -6.12
C ILE A 92 4.31 -13.17 -7.64
N THR A 93 5.51 -13.53 -8.11
CA THR A 93 5.78 -13.67 -9.56
C THR A 93 4.83 -14.68 -10.20
N ASN A 94 4.65 -15.85 -9.57
CA ASN A 94 3.72 -16.86 -10.08
C ASN A 94 2.29 -16.34 -10.14
N THR A 95 1.83 -15.58 -9.14
CA THR A 95 0.46 -14.99 -9.18
C THR A 95 0.26 -14.01 -10.33
N ILE A 96 1.31 -13.28 -10.73
CA ILE A 96 1.28 -12.35 -11.86
C ILE A 96 1.33 -13.12 -13.19
N GLN A 97 2.12 -14.19 -13.28
CA GLN A 97 2.28 -15.00 -14.49
C GLN A 97 1.05 -15.86 -14.79
N TYR A 98 0.45 -16.48 -13.76
CA TYR A 98 -0.67 -17.41 -13.92
C TYR A 98 -2.00 -16.75 -13.55
N THR A 99 -2.43 -15.78 -14.36
CA THR A 99 -3.64 -14.98 -14.11
C THR A 99 -4.95 -15.78 -14.06
N HIS A 100 -4.98 -16.98 -14.65
CA HIS A 100 -6.12 -17.88 -14.61
C HIS A 100 -6.27 -18.63 -13.28
N LEU A 101 -5.20 -18.69 -12.46
CA LEU A 101 -5.24 -19.29 -11.14
C LEU A 101 -5.70 -18.26 -10.12
N THR A 102 -6.92 -18.43 -9.61
CA THR A 102 -7.51 -17.51 -8.63
C THR A 102 -7.70 -18.21 -7.28
N ASN A 103 -7.77 -17.42 -6.21
CA ASN A 103 -8.11 -17.91 -4.87
C ASN A 103 -9.62 -18.23 -4.71
N GLY A 104 -10.43 -18.11 -5.77
CA GLY A 104 -11.88 -18.32 -5.69
C GLY A 104 -12.27 -19.69 -5.15
N PRO A 105 -11.73 -20.81 -5.69
CA PRO A 105 -12.06 -22.15 -5.21
C PRO A 105 -11.69 -22.37 -3.73
N THR A 106 -10.48 -21.96 -3.31
CA THR A 106 -10.01 -22.12 -1.93
C THR A 106 -10.80 -21.26 -0.95
N GLN A 107 -11.16 -20.04 -1.36
CA GLN A 107 -12.01 -19.15 -0.59
C GLN A 107 -13.44 -19.69 -0.47
N GLY A 108 -13.98 -20.28 -1.54
CA GLY A 108 -15.28 -20.93 -1.55
C GLY A 108 -15.36 -22.10 -0.55
N ILE A 109 -14.34 -22.95 -0.52
CA ILE A 109 -14.24 -24.05 0.45
C ILE A 109 -14.16 -23.50 1.88
N THR A 110 -13.31 -22.50 2.11
CA THR A 110 -13.14 -21.88 3.43
C THR A 110 -14.46 -21.30 3.96
N ASN A 111 -15.24 -20.64 3.09
CA ASN A 111 -16.54 -20.07 3.45
C ASN A 111 -17.57 -21.16 3.79
N LYS A 112 -17.60 -22.26 3.02
CA LYS A 112 -18.47 -23.41 3.32
C LYS A 112 -18.13 -24.02 4.70
N ILE A 113 -16.84 -24.21 5.00
CA ILE A 113 -16.40 -24.73 6.31
C ILE A 113 -16.82 -23.77 7.44
N LYS A 114 -16.60 -22.46 7.27
CA LYS A 114 -17.02 -21.45 8.26
C LYS A 114 -18.54 -21.45 8.49
N LEU A 115 -19.33 -21.65 7.43
CA LEU A 115 -20.79 -21.74 7.54
C LEU A 115 -21.21 -22.96 8.36
N ILE A 116 -20.68 -24.14 8.03
CA ILE A 116 -20.98 -25.39 8.74
C ILE A 116 -20.66 -25.23 10.24
N LYS A 117 -19.47 -24.72 10.56
CA LYS A 117 -19.04 -24.47 11.96
C LYS A 117 -19.88 -23.45 12.72
N ARG A 118 -20.69 -22.63 12.03
CA ARG A 118 -21.57 -21.63 12.66
C ARG A 118 -22.96 -22.21 12.95
N VAL A 119 -23.41 -23.20 12.18
CA VAL A 119 -24.75 -23.80 12.30
C VAL A 119 -24.76 -25.13 13.06
N SER A 120 -23.60 -25.75 13.27
CA SER A 120 -23.38 -26.85 14.22
C SER A 120 -23.04 -26.30 15.60
#